data_AF-A0A971EEE2-F1
#
_entry.id   AF-A0A971EEE2-F1
#
_cell.length_a   1.000
_cell.length_b   1.000
_cell.length_c   1.000
_cell.angle_alpha   90.00
_cell.angle_beta   90.00
_cell.angle_gamma   90.00
#
_symmetry.space_group_name_H-M   'P 1'
#
loop_
_entity.id
_entity.type
_entity.pdbx_description
1 polymer ?
#
loop_
_entity_poly.entity_id
_entity_poly.type
_entity_poly.pdbx_seq_one_letter_code
_entity_poly.pdbx_strand_id
1 'polypeptide(L)'
;MRMIKKIDFTSVVIVGLVVLSFCFTLANPIYSYGSPVLAWSPNPTITENETMDVAQTTCTAEGNNMIVTVNNAYPGYQAEIDCEVVNTAGFPIKLSDLKLTNQHPECIDISAARSEASIVEPGDSLIVTVNIRVTEMAEQNSTYTFNIIISAEQHSDGDNGGGDNGGDNGGDNGGGNGGNNG
;
A
#
# COMPACT_ATOMS: atom_id res chain seq x y z
N MET A 1 -65.39 -5.83 -6.60
CA MET A 1 -64.93 -7.24 -6.59
C MET A 1 -63.41 -7.22 -6.56
N ARG A 2 -62.82 -7.67 -5.44
CA ARG A 2 -61.37 -7.74 -5.20
C ARG A 2 -60.84 -8.94 -5.97
N MET A 3 -59.78 -8.78 -6.76
CA MET A 3 -58.93 -9.90 -7.15
C MET A 3 -57.47 -9.50 -7.02
N ILE A 4 -56.89 -9.96 -5.91
CA ILE A 4 -55.45 -10.06 -5.66
C ILE A 4 -54.97 -11.25 -6.50
N LYS A 5 -54.06 -11.01 -7.44
CA LYS A 5 -53.31 -12.10 -8.08
C LYS A 5 -51.99 -12.27 -7.33
N LYS A 6 -51.81 -13.49 -6.81
CA LYS A 6 -50.60 -13.99 -6.15
C LYS A 6 -49.42 -13.91 -7.12
N ILE A 7 -48.24 -13.53 -6.60
CA ILE A 7 -46.96 -13.65 -7.30
C ILE A 7 -46.30 -14.90 -6.73
N ASP A 8 -46.22 -15.95 -7.54
CA ASP A 8 -45.54 -17.19 -7.17
C ASP A 8 -44.03 -17.05 -7.48
N PHE A 9 -43.20 -17.19 -6.45
CA PHE A 9 -41.74 -17.16 -6.50
C PHE A 9 -41.20 -18.58 -6.73
N THR A 10 -40.95 -18.97 -7.98
CA THR A 10 -40.06 -20.10 -8.27
C THR A 10 -39.41 -19.95 -9.63
N SER A 11 -38.10 -20.24 -9.67
CA SER A 11 -37.27 -20.55 -10.85
C SER A 11 -36.40 -19.40 -11.40
N VAL A 12 -35.24 -19.24 -10.77
CA VAL A 12 -33.99 -18.83 -11.41
C VAL A 12 -33.63 -19.87 -12.48
N VAL A 13 -33.17 -19.43 -13.66
CA VAL A 13 -32.00 -19.92 -14.41
C VAL A 13 -31.98 -19.31 -15.84
N ILE A 14 -31.05 -18.37 -16.02
CA ILE A 14 -30.08 -18.23 -17.13
C ILE A 14 -30.60 -18.55 -18.55
N VAL A 15 -30.82 -17.52 -19.38
CA VAL A 15 -30.22 -17.33 -20.72
C VAL A 15 -30.42 -15.87 -21.12
N GLY A 16 -29.33 -15.12 -21.34
CA GLY A 16 -29.41 -13.72 -21.76
C GLY A 16 -28.07 -13.19 -22.25
N LEU A 17 -27.58 -13.78 -23.34
CA LEU A 17 -26.40 -13.33 -24.08
C LEU A 17 -26.79 -12.14 -24.95
N VAL A 18 -26.51 -10.90 -24.50
CA VAL A 18 -26.50 -9.71 -25.36
C VAL A 18 -25.35 -8.79 -24.95
N VAL A 19 -24.59 -8.42 -25.98
CA VAL A 19 -23.31 -7.73 -26.01
C VAL A 19 -23.37 -6.34 -25.37
N LEU A 20 -22.43 -6.06 -24.46
CA LEU A 20 -22.08 -4.70 -24.08
C LEU A 20 -20.56 -4.54 -24.18
N SER A 21 -20.11 -4.30 -25.42
CA SER A 21 -18.78 -3.79 -25.70
C SER A 21 -18.75 -2.34 -25.22
N PHE A 22 -18.40 -2.14 -23.96
CA PHE A 22 -17.89 -0.85 -23.51
C PHE A 22 -16.41 -0.78 -23.90
N CYS A 23 -16.07 0.21 -24.71
CA CYS A 23 -14.70 0.57 -25.01
C CYS A 23 -13.92 0.75 -23.70
N PHE A 24 -12.94 -0.12 -23.44
CA PHE A 24 -11.87 0.19 -22.49
C PHE A 24 -10.96 1.23 -23.17
N THR A 25 -11.25 2.51 -22.93
CA THR A 25 -10.21 3.52 -23.06
C THR A 25 -9.29 3.32 -21.86
N LEU A 26 -8.10 2.76 -22.09
CA LEU A 26 -6.99 2.88 -21.14
C LEU A 26 -6.55 4.35 -21.15
N ALA A 27 -7.29 5.19 -20.44
CA ALA A 27 -6.75 6.45 -20.00
C ALA A 27 -5.72 6.08 -18.93
N ASN A 28 -4.44 6.10 -19.29
CA ASN A 28 -3.37 6.09 -18.29
C ASN A 28 -3.69 7.23 -17.31
N PRO A 29 -3.92 6.96 -16.02
CA PRO A 29 -4.18 8.03 -15.08
C PRO A 29 -2.97 8.96 -15.10
N ILE A 30 -3.22 10.24 -15.42
CA ILE A 30 -2.22 11.28 -15.25
C ILE A 30 -2.08 11.45 -13.73
N TYR A 31 -1.03 10.89 -13.15
CA TYR A 31 -0.71 11.10 -11.75
C TYR A 31 -0.37 12.58 -11.56
N SER A 32 -1.23 13.28 -10.83
CA SER A 32 -0.95 14.63 -10.36
C SER A 32 0.17 14.55 -9.33
N TYR A 33 1.24 15.32 -9.53
CA TYR A 33 2.48 15.36 -8.73
C TYR A 33 2.29 15.85 -7.26
N GLY A 34 1.07 15.80 -6.73
CA GLY A 34 0.69 16.23 -5.38
C GLY A 34 -0.17 15.25 -4.59
N SER A 35 -0.49 14.07 -5.12
CA SER A 35 -1.14 13.00 -4.33
C SER A 35 -0.09 12.22 -3.53
N PRO A 36 -0.36 11.83 -2.26
CA PRO A 36 0.57 11.01 -1.51
C PRO A 36 0.79 9.68 -2.24
N VAL A 37 2.05 9.30 -2.42
CA VAL A 37 2.47 8.09 -3.15
C VAL A 37 2.01 6.80 -2.43
N LEU A 38 1.80 6.91 -1.11
CA LEU A 38 1.29 5.86 -0.23
C LEU A 38 -0.05 6.26 0.39
N ALA A 39 -0.93 5.27 0.52
CA ALA A 39 -2.17 5.40 1.27
C ALA A 39 -2.35 4.20 2.20
N TRP A 40 -2.54 4.48 3.49
CA TRP A 40 -3.06 3.50 4.43
C TRP A 40 -4.51 3.14 4.08
N SER A 41 -4.87 1.87 4.25
CA SER A 41 -6.23 1.40 4.11
C SER A 41 -7.13 2.09 5.15
N PRO A 42 -8.33 2.54 4.77
CA PRO A 42 -9.25 3.20 5.69
C PRO A 42 -9.84 2.24 6.74
N ASN A 43 -9.69 0.92 6.56
CA ASN A 43 -10.30 -0.10 7.40
C ASN A 43 -9.24 -1.07 7.99
N PRO A 44 -8.42 -0.62 8.94
CA PRO A 44 -7.52 -1.52 9.67
C PRO A 44 -8.31 -2.50 10.54
N THR A 45 -7.70 -3.66 10.79
CA THR A 45 -8.20 -4.64 11.76
C THR A 45 -7.61 -4.33 13.12
N ILE A 46 -8.43 -4.28 14.16
CA ILE A 46 -8.00 -4.03 15.55
C ILE A 46 -8.44 -5.22 16.40
N THR A 47 -7.50 -5.79 17.14
CA THR A 47 -7.73 -6.89 18.09
C THR A 47 -7.33 -6.42 19.48
N GLU A 48 -8.21 -6.48 20.46
CA GLU A 48 -7.99 -5.96 21.82
C GLU A 48 -8.09 -7.09 22.85
N ASN A 49 -7.46 -6.91 24.01
CA ASN A 49 -7.61 -7.88 25.10
C ASN A 49 -8.91 -7.64 25.89
N GLU A 50 -9.83 -8.60 25.87
CA GLU A 50 -11.22 -8.49 26.41
C GLU A 50 -11.34 -8.31 27.94
N THR A 51 -10.26 -7.98 28.66
CA THR A 51 -10.24 -8.02 30.13
C THR A 51 -11.09 -6.95 30.79
N MET A 52 -11.22 -5.77 30.16
CA MET A 52 -12.20 -4.74 30.49
C MET A 52 -12.61 -4.02 29.20
N ASP A 53 -13.84 -4.25 28.74
CA ASP A 53 -14.43 -3.62 27.54
C ASP A 53 -14.80 -2.15 27.79
N VAL A 54 -13.80 -1.37 28.20
CA VAL A 54 -13.93 0.05 28.51
C VAL A 54 -12.91 0.88 27.75
N ALA A 55 -11.71 0.34 27.50
CA ALA A 55 -10.74 0.95 26.62
C ALA A 55 -11.12 0.69 25.15
N GLN A 56 -10.74 1.61 24.27
CA GLN A 56 -11.00 1.47 22.84
C GLN A 56 -9.85 2.05 22.03
N THR A 57 -9.28 1.26 21.13
CA THR A 57 -8.31 1.73 20.14
C THR A 57 -9.02 2.18 18.87
N THR A 58 -8.65 3.34 18.38
CA THR A 58 -9.12 3.89 17.11
C THR A 58 -7.93 4.41 16.33
N CYS A 59 -8.10 4.53 15.02
CA CYS A 59 -7.05 5.00 14.13
C CYS A 59 -7.64 5.79 12.98
N THR A 60 -6.93 6.85 12.61
CA THR A 60 -7.25 7.69 11.46
C THR A 60 -6.02 7.77 10.58
N ALA A 61 -6.17 7.45 9.31
CA ALA A 61 -5.06 7.47 8.37
C ALA A 61 -5.28 8.53 7.29
N GLU A 62 -4.22 9.30 7.02
CA GLU A 62 -4.23 10.38 6.03
C GLU A 62 -2.92 10.32 5.23
N GLY A 63 -3.03 9.92 3.96
CA GLY A 63 -1.88 9.70 3.09
C GLY A 63 -0.92 8.68 3.68
N ASN A 64 0.27 9.14 4.06
CA ASN A 64 1.34 8.30 4.58
C ASN A 64 1.46 8.32 6.12
N ASN A 65 0.56 9.03 6.81
CA ASN A 65 0.53 9.16 8.26
C ASN A 65 -0.68 8.42 8.85
N MET A 66 -0.43 7.59 9.87
CA MET A 66 -1.47 6.95 10.68
C MET A 66 -1.39 7.49 12.10
N ILE A 67 -2.51 8.04 12.58
CA ILE A 67 -2.69 8.49 13.95
C ILE A 67 -3.49 7.41 14.67
N VAL A 68 -2.97 6.94 15.80
CA VAL A 68 -3.65 5.93 16.64
C VAL A 68 -3.97 6.57 17.98
N THR A 69 -5.21 6.38 18.44
CA THR A 69 -5.73 6.89 19.70
C THR A 69 -6.30 5.74 20.52
N VAL A 70 -5.74 5.54 21.71
CA VAL A 70 -6.27 4.64 22.74
C VAL A 70 -7.09 5.48 23.71
N ASN A 71 -8.39 5.30 23.71
CA ASN A 71 -9.33 5.97 24.61
C ASN A 71 -9.57 5.13 25.86
N ASN A 72 -9.82 5.81 26.99
CA ASN A 72 -10.16 5.19 28.26
C ASN A 72 -9.17 4.08 28.68
N ALA A 73 -7.88 4.35 28.45
CA ALA A 73 -6.79 3.41 28.66
C ALA A 73 -6.69 2.99 30.14
N TYR A 74 -6.19 1.78 30.36
CA TYR A 74 -5.89 1.27 31.69
C TYR A 74 -4.65 0.36 31.66
N PRO A 75 -3.87 0.29 32.75
CA PRO A 75 -2.74 -0.62 32.86
C PRO A 75 -3.06 -2.07 32.47
N GLY A 76 -2.26 -2.63 31.56
CA GLY A 76 -2.44 -4.00 31.09
C GLY A 76 -3.34 -4.12 29.85
N TYR A 77 -4.00 -3.05 29.41
CA TYR A 77 -4.68 -3.02 28.11
C TYR A 77 -3.69 -3.26 26.97
N GLN A 78 -4.09 -4.07 26.00
CA GLN A 78 -3.30 -4.43 24.83
C GLN A 78 -4.18 -4.40 23.58
N ALA A 79 -3.60 -3.92 22.49
CA ALA A 79 -4.23 -3.95 21.18
C ALA A 79 -3.20 -4.25 20.09
N GLU A 80 -3.64 -4.99 19.09
CA GLU A 80 -2.91 -5.24 17.85
C GLU A 80 -3.68 -4.61 16.70
N ILE A 81 -2.98 -3.89 15.82
CA ILE A 81 -3.55 -3.27 14.63
C ILE A 81 -2.84 -3.83 13.41
N ASP A 82 -3.59 -4.45 12.50
CA ASP A 82 -3.13 -4.82 11.17
C ASP A 82 -3.71 -3.85 10.15
N CYS A 83 -2.83 -3.15 9.42
CA CYS A 83 -3.24 -2.22 8.38
C CYS A 83 -2.48 -2.47 7.08
N GLU A 84 -3.21 -2.38 5.97
CA GLU A 84 -2.67 -2.46 4.62
C GLU A 84 -2.21 -1.07 4.15
N VAL A 85 -1.04 -0.97 3.54
CA VAL A 85 -0.55 0.24 2.88
C VAL A 85 -0.38 -0.04 1.39
N VAL A 86 -1.05 0.74 0.56
CA VAL A 86 -1.09 0.55 -0.90
C VAL A 86 -0.16 1.54 -1.59
N ASN A 87 0.63 1.06 -2.56
CA ASN A 87 1.31 1.92 -3.51
C ASN A 87 0.28 2.47 -4.52
N THR A 88 -0.06 3.74 -4.38
CA THR A 88 -1.05 4.38 -5.26
C THR A 88 -0.40 5.07 -6.47
N ALA A 89 0.93 5.07 -6.56
CA ALA A 89 1.66 5.64 -7.69
C ALA A 89 1.68 4.69 -8.90
N GLY A 90 1.94 5.26 -10.08
CA GLY A 90 2.08 4.53 -11.34
C GLY A 90 3.46 3.93 -11.58
N PHE A 91 4.33 3.91 -10.57
CA PHE A 91 5.69 3.40 -10.64
C PHE A 91 6.05 2.63 -9.36
N PRO A 92 7.02 1.70 -9.43
CA PRO A 92 7.48 0.98 -8.24
C PRO A 92 8.08 1.95 -7.22
N ILE A 93 7.86 1.68 -5.95
CA ILE A 93 8.37 2.51 -4.86
C ILE A 93 9.27 1.71 -3.94
N LYS A 94 10.30 2.36 -3.42
CA LYS A 94 11.14 1.83 -2.36
C LYS A 94 10.74 2.45 -1.03
N LEU A 95 10.53 1.61 -0.03
CA LEU A 95 10.04 2.04 1.28
C LEU A 95 11.19 2.37 2.23
N SER A 96 11.00 3.43 3.01
CA SER A 96 11.82 3.75 4.18
C SER A 96 11.38 2.92 5.40
N ASP A 97 12.15 3.01 6.47
CA ASP A 97 11.74 2.49 7.77
C ASP A 97 10.54 3.26 8.33
N LEU A 98 9.77 2.60 9.20
CA LEU A 98 8.66 3.21 9.91
C LEU A 98 9.19 4.22 10.93
N LYS A 99 8.58 5.40 10.96
CA LYS A 99 8.85 6.41 12.00
C LYS A 99 7.69 6.46 12.98
N LEU A 100 7.96 6.04 14.21
CA LEU A 100 7.03 6.13 15.34
C LEU A 100 7.30 7.38 16.17
N THR A 101 6.24 8.13 16.52
CA THR A 101 6.31 9.24 17.48
C THR A 101 5.29 9.03 18.59
N ASN A 102 5.78 8.87 19.82
CA ASN A 102 4.98 8.70 21.03
C ASN A 102 5.41 9.74 22.07
N GLN A 103 4.47 10.53 22.57
CA GLN A 103 4.72 11.56 23.59
C GLN A 103 4.75 11.01 25.02
N HIS A 104 4.29 9.77 25.23
CA HIS A 104 4.17 9.12 26.53
C HIS A 104 4.80 7.71 26.54
N PRO A 105 6.11 7.58 26.20
CA PRO A 105 6.78 6.27 26.09
C PRO A 105 6.79 5.46 27.38
N GLU A 106 6.65 6.10 28.53
CA GLU A 106 6.52 5.43 29.82
C GLU A 106 5.13 4.84 30.06
N CYS A 107 4.07 5.41 29.48
CA CYS A 107 2.68 5.02 29.70
C CYS A 107 2.17 4.01 28.65
N ILE A 108 2.69 4.08 27.43
CA ILE A 108 2.27 3.21 26.33
C ILE A 108 3.49 2.72 25.57
N ASP A 109 3.69 1.40 25.59
CA ASP A 109 4.71 0.71 24.82
C ASP A 109 4.13 0.34 23.46
N ILE A 110 4.89 0.64 22.40
CA ILE A 110 4.43 0.51 21.02
C ILE A 110 5.56 -0.07 20.19
N SER A 111 5.25 -1.11 19.44
CA SER A 111 6.11 -1.60 18.37
C SER A 111 5.34 -1.65 17.05
N ALA A 112 6.01 -1.33 15.95
CA ALA A 112 5.44 -1.38 14.62
C ALA A 112 6.41 -2.09 13.69
N ALA A 113 5.91 -3.04 12.93
CA ALA A 113 6.67 -3.83 11.97
C ALA A 113 5.90 -3.91 10.65
N ARG A 114 6.62 -4.07 9.54
CA ARG A 114 6.04 -4.24 8.21
C ARG A 114 6.53 -5.53 7.58
N SER A 115 5.78 -6.06 6.60
CA SER A 115 6.26 -7.18 5.79
C SER A 115 7.56 -6.81 5.04
N GLU A 116 8.42 -7.79 4.76
CA GLU A 116 9.82 -7.57 4.33
C GLU A 116 9.99 -6.97 2.92
N ALA A 117 8.90 -6.73 2.19
CA ALA A 117 8.97 -6.11 0.87
C ALA A 117 9.55 -4.70 0.95
N SER A 118 10.75 -4.51 0.39
CA SER A 118 11.42 -3.20 0.34
C SER A 118 11.02 -2.39 -0.89
N ILE A 119 10.54 -3.06 -1.93
CA ILE A 119 9.98 -2.48 -3.15
C ILE A 119 8.52 -2.93 -3.26
N VAL A 120 7.64 -2.02 -3.65
CA VAL A 120 6.21 -2.28 -3.85
C VAL A 120 5.82 -1.79 -5.23
N GLU A 121 5.26 -2.69 -6.04
CA GLU A 121 4.81 -2.39 -7.40
C GLU A 121 3.56 -1.49 -7.39
N PRO A 122 3.25 -0.80 -8.50
CA PRO A 122 2.01 -0.04 -8.64
C PRO A 122 0.76 -0.87 -8.33
N GLY A 123 -0.05 -0.41 -7.36
CA GLY A 123 -1.29 -1.08 -6.96
C GLY A 123 -1.12 -2.25 -5.98
N ASP A 124 0.11 -2.70 -5.73
CA ASP A 124 0.41 -3.68 -4.70
C ASP A 124 0.37 -3.05 -3.30
N SER A 125 0.30 -3.92 -2.30
CA SER A 125 0.19 -3.53 -0.90
C SER A 125 1.12 -4.31 0.02
N LEU A 126 1.28 -3.78 1.22
CA LEU A 126 2.01 -4.41 2.31
C LEU A 126 1.20 -4.33 3.59
N ILE A 127 1.52 -5.19 4.55
CA ILE A 127 0.91 -5.15 5.88
C ILE A 127 1.88 -4.50 6.87
N VAL A 128 1.36 -3.57 7.66
CA VAL A 128 1.99 -3.05 8.86
C VAL A 128 1.20 -3.55 10.06
N THR A 129 1.89 -4.21 10.98
CA THR A 129 1.36 -4.67 12.26
C THR A 129 1.89 -3.77 13.37
N VAL A 130 0.98 -3.27 14.20
CA VAL A 130 1.27 -2.40 15.34
C VAL A 130 0.81 -3.09 16.60
N ASN A 131 1.73 -3.29 17.55
CA ASN A 131 1.42 -3.82 18.86
C ASN A 131 1.46 -2.70 19.89
N ILE A 132 0.42 -2.65 20.72
CA ILE A 132 0.19 -1.64 21.74
C ILE A 132 0.07 -2.32 23.09
N ARG A 133 0.78 -1.79 24.09
CA ARG A 133 0.61 -2.19 25.49
C ARG A 133 0.59 -0.96 26.39
N VAL A 134 -0.52 -0.75 27.08
CA VAL A 134 -0.62 0.26 28.13
C VAL A 134 0.07 -0.27 29.38
N THR A 135 1.01 0.51 29.90
CA THR A 135 1.87 0.11 31.01
C THR A 135 1.23 0.42 32.37
N GLU A 136 1.86 -0.05 33.44
CA GLU A 136 1.47 0.26 34.82
C GLU A 136 1.65 1.75 35.20
N MET A 137 2.39 2.51 34.39
CA MET A 137 2.58 3.95 34.61
C MET A 137 1.44 4.78 34.02
N ALA A 138 0.57 4.16 33.21
CA ALA A 138 -0.56 4.86 32.60
C ALA A 138 -1.62 5.21 33.65
N GLU A 139 -2.18 6.41 33.51
CA GLU A 139 -3.35 6.80 34.25
C GLU A 139 -4.58 6.07 33.70
N GLN A 140 -5.44 5.57 34.58
CA GLN A 140 -6.71 4.98 34.19
C GLN A 140 -7.64 6.04 33.60
N ASN A 141 -8.44 5.62 32.62
CA ASN A 141 -9.39 6.46 31.89
C ASN A 141 -8.74 7.61 31.10
N SER A 142 -7.45 7.50 30.82
CA SER A 142 -6.71 8.49 30.03
C SER A 142 -6.77 8.18 28.53
N THR A 143 -6.41 9.18 27.73
CA THR A 143 -6.32 9.06 26.27
C THR A 143 -4.88 9.23 25.83
N TYR A 144 -4.37 8.27 25.07
CA TYR A 144 -3.01 8.30 24.52
C TYR A 144 -3.06 8.32 23.00
N THR A 145 -2.26 9.20 22.39
CA THR A 145 -2.16 9.32 20.93
C THR A 145 -0.72 9.23 20.48
N PHE A 146 -0.49 8.49 19.40
CA PHE A 146 0.81 8.35 18.75
C PHE A 146 0.67 8.28 17.24
N ASN A 147 1.77 8.57 16.54
CA ASN A 147 1.79 8.63 15.08
C ASN A 147 2.79 7.62 14.51
N ILE A 148 2.38 6.97 13.43
CA ILE A 148 3.23 6.10 12.61
C ILE A 148 3.26 6.67 11.20
N ILE A 149 4.46 7.00 10.73
CA ILE A 149 4.70 7.53 9.39
C ILE A 149 5.51 6.51 8.60
N ILE A 150 5.04 6.24 7.38
CA ILE A 150 5.79 5.48 6.37
C ILE A 150 6.18 6.43 5.23
N SER A 151 7.41 6.32 4.74
CA SER A 151 7.90 7.14 3.63
C SER A 151 8.29 6.24 2.46
N ALA A 152 8.14 6.75 1.25
CA ALA A 152 8.52 6.07 0.02
C ALA A 152 9.26 7.02 -0.92
N GLU A 153 10.17 6.46 -1.70
CA GLU A 153 10.82 7.11 -2.84
C GLU A 153 10.54 6.30 -4.11
N GLN A 154 10.53 6.96 -5.27
CA GLN A 154 10.43 6.26 -6.54
C GLN A 154 11.60 5.29 -6.69
N HIS A 155 11.30 4.03 -7.00
CA HIS A 155 12.32 3.09 -7.45
C HIS A 155 12.49 3.24 -8.95
N SER A 156 13.61 3.83 -9.36
CA SER A 156 14.05 3.76 -10.74
C SER A 156 14.88 2.48 -10.89
N ASP A 157 14.32 1.49 -11.59
CA ASP A 157 15.12 0.41 -12.16
C ASP A 157 16.22 1.09 -12.99
N GLY A 158 17.49 0.82 -12.67
CA GLY A 158 18.58 1.36 -13.44
C GLY A 158 18.38 0.97 -14.89
N ASP A 159 18.13 1.96 -15.76
CA ASP A 159 18.05 1.76 -17.19
C ASP A 159 19.31 1.05 -17.66
N ASN A 160 19.16 -0.21 -18.02
CA ASN A 160 20.20 -1.03 -18.59
C ASN A 160 19.70 -1.47 -19.96
N GLY A 161 19.66 -0.54 -20.93
CA GLY A 161 19.29 -0.91 -22.30
C GLY A 161 19.43 0.16 -23.39
N GLY A 162 20.51 0.05 -24.20
CA GLY A 162 20.57 0.46 -25.61
C GLY A 162 21.80 1.31 -25.97
N GLY A 163 22.66 1.02 -26.96
CA GLY A 163 22.85 -0.05 -27.95
C GLY A 163 24.39 -0.12 -28.23
N ASP A 164 24.98 -1.07 -28.94
CA ASP A 164 24.60 -1.59 -30.25
C ASP A 164 25.15 -3.01 -30.44
N ASN A 165 24.29 -3.94 -30.84
CA ASN A 165 24.68 -5.17 -31.53
C ASN A 165 24.15 -5.09 -32.96
N GLY A 166 25.02 -4.88 -33.96
CA GLY A 166 24.67 -5.07 -35.36
C GLY A 166 25.64 -4.50 -36.39
N GLY A 167 26.37 -5.39 -37.08
CA GLY A 167 26.94 -5.22 -38.44
C GLY A 167 28.30 -4.50 -38.50
N ASP A 168 29.37 -4.99 -39.13
CA ASP A 168 29.47 -5.92 -40.25
C ASP A 168 30.75 -6.76 -40.20
N ASN A 169 30.60 -8.05 -40.51
CA ASN A 169 31.68 -8.94 -40.90
C ASN A 169 31.59 -9.12 -42.42
N GLY A 170 32.53 -8.54 -43.15
CA GLY A 170 32.70 -8.66 -44.61
C GLY A 170 33.62 -7.53 -45.07
N GLY A 171 34.89 -7.73 -45.43
CA GLY A 171 35.46 -8.83 -46.18
C GLY A 171 35.46 -8.46 -47.65
N ASP A 172 36.43 -7.65 -48.10
CA ASP A 172 36.85 -7.58 -49.50
C ASP A 172 38.38 -7.48 -49.59
N ASN A 173 38.93 -8.47 -50.28
CA ASN A 173 40.33 -8.67 -50.64
C ASN A 173 40.55 -8.16 -52.07
N GLY A 174 41.70 -7.53 -52.33
CA GLY A 174 42.27 -7.30 -53.66
C GLY A 174 41.94 -5.94 -54.26
N GLY A 175 42.84 -5.21 -54.90
CA GLY A 175 44.20 -5.44 -55.36
C GLY A 175 44.47 -4.41 -56.48
N GLY A 176 45.68 -3.88 -56.63
CA GLY A 176 45.94 -2.94 -57.73
C GLY A 176 47.18 -2.06 -57.63
N ASN A 177 48.33 -2.68 -57.87
CA ASN A 177 49.59 -2.19 -58.43
C ASN A 177 49.59 -0.80 -59.13
N GLY A 178 50.66 -0.02 -58.91
CA GLY A 178 51.01 1.14 -59.73
C GLY A 178 52.25 1.88 -59.23
N GLY A 179 53.44 1.41 -59.58
CA GLY A 179 54.71 2.08 -59.26
C GLY A 179 54.94 3.37 -60.05
N ASN A 180 55.89 4.19 -59.60
CA ASN A 180 56.73 4.97 -60.51
C ASN A 180 58.08 5.30 -59.86
N ASN A 181 59.12 5.12 -60.66
CA ASN A 181 60.50 5.53 -60.42
C ASN A 181 60.64 7.06 -60.39
N GLY A 182 61.58 7.54 -59.58
CA GLY A 182 62.09 8.91 -59.57
C GLY A 182 63.15 9.06 -58.49
#